data_AF-A0A0D2RGJ5-F1
#
_entry.id   AF-A0A0D2RGJ5-F1
#
_cell.length_a   1.000
_cell.length_b   1.000
_cell.length_c   1.000
_cell.angle_alpha   90.00
_cell.angle_beta   90.00
_cell.angle_gamma   90.00
#
_symmetry.space_group_name_H-M   'P 1'
#
loop_
_entity.id
_entity.type
_entity.pdbx_description
1 polymer ?
#
loop_
_entity_poly.entity_id
_entity_poly.type
_entity_poly.pdbx_seq_one_letter_code
_entity_poly.pdbx_strand_id
1 'polypeptide(L)'
;MVYLPFLLIFNLISYFPSSSHAQIADLILPLKAVNLGNWLVTEGWMKPSRFDGIINKDLLDGTQVQFLSTKLKKYLCAENGGGTVVVANRPSPSGWETFRLWRVSESCFNLRVFNKQFVGLGSQGVQAVLDTPTDTETFEIVRKDDDRNRVRFKASNGLFLQAQSETLVTADYAESSWDDSDPSVFIMTIVNTLQGEFQITNGYGPDKAPQVMQDHWNSYITEEDFNFMSANGLSAVRIPVGWWIAQDPTPPKPFVGGSSIALDNAFTWAEKYGMKVIIDLHAAKASQNGDEHSGARDGFLEWADSNIDETVAVIEFLAARYGVRPNLAAIALMNEPRAPGVTLDALTKYYKAAYDAIRKYTNAYVILSARLGPADPKELFSLASTMNRVAIDVHYYNLFSDSFSGMTVQQNIDFVNNQRASDLGSLTSANGPLVLGNGLQNLLETMHQWKITRDLLKHS
;
A
#
# COMPACT_ATOMS: atom_id res chain seq x y z
N MET A 1 67.50 -22.97 47.71
CA MET A 1 68.13 -22.34 46.54
C MET A 1 67.21 -21.22 46.07
N VAL A 2 67.74 -19.98 46.05
CA VAL A 2 67.36 -18.82 45.19
C VAL A 2 65.89 -18.33 45.31
N TYR A 3 65.59 -17.34 46.17
CA TYR A 3 65.48 -15.88 45.92
C TYR A 3 64.29 -15.42 45.04
N LEU A 4 63.23 -14.87 45.69
CA LEU A 4 62.53 -13.55 45.53
C LEU A 4 62.36 -12.89 44.11
N PRO A 5 61.51 -11.85 43.86
CA PRO A 5 60.32 -11.25 44.54
C PRO A 5 59.18 -10.75 43.55
N PHE A 6 58.25 -9.91 44.06
CA PHE A 6 57.30 -8.96 43.41
C PHE A 6 55.94 -9.50 42.94
N LEU A 7 54.77 -9.20 43.55
CA LEU A 7 54.12 -7.95 44.01
C LEU A 7 53.81 -6.98 42.86
N LEU A 8 52.55 -6.93 42.39
CA LEU A 8 51.71 -5.72 42.36
C LEU A 8 50.35 -5.94 41.66
N ILE A 9 49.32 -5.44 42.36
CA ILE A 9 47.97 -5.15 41.89
C ILE A 9 48.04 -4.12 40.77
N PHE A 10 47.30 -4.33 39.68
CA PHE A 10 46.86 -3.23 38.81
C PHE A 10 45.42 -3.45 38.34
N ASN A 11 44.55 -2.54 38.80
CA ASN A 11 43.31 -2.18 38.13
C ASN A 11 43.62 -1.75 36.69
N LEU A 12 42.96 -2.37 35.72
CA LEU A 12 42.81 -1.79 34.38
C LEU A 12 41.33 -1.83 34.03
N ILE A 13 40.68 -0.72 34.37
CA ILE A 13 39.48 -0.22 33.72
C ILE A 13 39.87 -0.04 32.25
N SER A 14 39.52 -1.00 31.41
CA SER A 14 39.53 -0.79 29.96
C SER A 14 38.34 0.09 29.62
N TYR A 15 38.58 1.40 29.66
CA TYR A 15 37.81 2.38 28.91
C TYR A 15 37.74 1.92 27.45
N PHE A 16 36.61 1.35 27.04
CA PHE A 16 36.24 1.42 25.64
C PHE A 16 35.97 2.90 25.34
N PRO A 17 36.69 3.55 24.42
CA PRO A 17 36.16 4.78 23.87
C PRO A 17 34.92 4.38 23.09
N SER A 18 33.75 4.65 23.66
CA SER A 18 32.50 4.74 22.92
C SER A 18 32.71 5.84 21.87
N SER A 19 33.14 5.45 20.68
CA SER A 19 33.15 6.33 19.50
C SER A 19 31.72 6.49 18.99
N SER A 20 30.84 7.02 19.84
CA SER A 20 29.52 7.54 19.50
C SER A 20 29.63 9.00 19.03
N HIS A 21 30.61 9.30 18.19
CA HIS A 21 30.93 10.67 17.76
C HIS A 21 31.24 10.75 16.27
N ALA A 22 30.42 10.09 15.45
CA ALA A 22 30.35 10.34 14.01
C ALA A 22 28.88 10.40 13.56
N GLN A 23 28.05 11.16 14.27
CA GLN A 23 26.68 11.44 13.84
C GLN A 23 26.34 12.92 14.01
N ILE A 24 27.25 13.82 13.64
CA ILE A 24 26.96 15.26 13.63
C ILE A 24 27.69 15.91 12.44
N ALA A 25 27.23 15.61 11.22
CA ALA A 25 27.04 16.70 10.28
C ALA A 25 25.56 17.02 10.37
N ASP A 26 25.21 18.18 10.90
CA ASP A 26 23.82 18.62 10.96
C ASP A 26 23.19 18.49 9.57
N LEU A 27 22.02 17.87 9.51
CA LEU A 27 21.26 17.72 8.27
C LEU A 27 20.94 19.13 7.76
N ILE A 28 21.56 19.53 6.64
CA ILE A 28 21.33 20.84 6.04
C ILE A 28 19.93 20.82 5.42
N LEU A 29 19.00 21.49 6.11
CA LEU A 29 17.66 21.75 5.60
C LEU A 29 17.66 23.05 4.77
N PRO A 30 16.77 23.17 3.75
CA PRO A 30 15.80 22.18 3.31
C PRO A 30 16.42 21.05 2.48
N LEU A 31 15.86 19.85 2.58
CA LEU A 31 16.15 18.77 1.64
C LEU A 31 15.40 18.98 0.33
N LYS A 32 16.09 18.81 -0.79
CA LYS A 32 15.49 18.71 -2.12
C LYS A 32 15.34 17.24 -2.44
N ALA A 33 14.22 16.67 -2.02
CA ALA A 33 13.95 15.24 -2.13
C ALA A 33 13.03 14.92 -3.31
N VAL A 34 13.21 13.74 -3.91
CA VAL A 34 12.24 13.14 -4.82
C VAL A 34 11.73 11.82 -4.25
N ASN A 35 10.45 11.53 -4.47
CA ASN A 35 9.84 10.27 -4.05
C ASN A 35 10.05 9.19 -5.13
N LEU A 36 10.63 8.06 -4.76
CA LEU A 36 10.87 6.90 -5.62
C LEU A 36 9.71 5.89 -5.49
N GLY A 37 8.49 6.35 -5.76
CA GLY A 37 7.26 5.53 -5.79
C GLY A 37 7.39 4.33 -6.72
N ASN A 38 6.44 3.40 -6.72
CA ASN A 38 6.41 2.26 -7.65
C ASN A 38 7.71 1.43 -7.79
N TRP A 39 8.68 1.57 -6.88
CA TRP A 39 9.96 0.85 -6.91
C TRP A 39 9.91 -0.33 -5.95
N LEU A 40 10.05 -0.10 -4.64
CA LEU A 40 9.99 -1.15 -3.62
C LEU A 40 8.57 -1.40 -3.09
N VAL A 41 7.61 -0.59 -3.53
CA VAL A 41 6.17 -0.83 -3.39
C VAL A 41 5.54 -0.54 -4.74
N THR A 42 4.86 -1.52 -5.33
CA THR A 42 4.29 -1.41 -6.68
C THR A 42 3.02 -0.56 -6.71
N GLU A 43 2.94 0.33 -7.70
CA GLU A 43 1.76 1.13 -8.04
C GLU A 43 1.45 0.97 -9.53
N GLY A 44 0.34 0.28 -9.84
CA GLY A 44 0.01 -0.15 -11.20
C GLY A 44 -0.23 1.00 -12.15
N TRP A 45 -0.84 2.10 -11.70
CA TRP A 45 -1.09 3.27 -12.53
C TRP A 45 0.20 3.87 -13.13
N MET A 46 1.35 3.72 -12.45
CA MET A 46 2.65 4.23 -12.93
C MET A 46 3.32 3.33 -13.96
N LYS A 47 3.00 2.03 -14.00
CA LYS A 47 3.46 1.08 -15.04
C LYS A 47 2.44 -0.06 -15.21
N PRO A 48 1.30 0.20 -15.88
CA PRO A 48 0.21 -0.78 -15.99
C PRO A 48 0.63 -2.06 -16.70
N SER A 49 1.57 -1.95 -17.64
CA SER A 49 2.05 -3.09 -18.44
C SER A 49 2.70 -4.21 -17.62
N ARG A 50 3.09 -3.97 -16.36
CA ARG A 50 3.59 -5.05 -15.49
C ARG A 50 2.53 -6.13 -15.22
N PHE A 51 1.25 -5.80 -15.34
CA PHE A 51 0.15 -6.71 -15.09
C PHE A 51 -0.28 -7.48 -16.36
N ASP A 52 0.29 -7.17 -17.53
CA ASP A 52 -0.17 -7.72 -18.81
C ASP A 52 0.03 -9.23 -18.95
N GLY A 53 1.03 -9.79 -18.27
CA GLY A 53 1.32 -11.22 -18.27
C GLY A 53 0.43 -12.05 -17.34
N ILE A 54 -0.48 -11.43 -16.59
CA ILE A 54 -1.38 -12.13 -15.66
C ILE A 54 -2.63 -12.60 -16.41
N ILE A 55 -2.93 -13.90 -16.35
CA ILE A 55 -4.16 -14.46 -16.91
C ILE A 55 -5.36 -13.91 -16.15
N ASN A 56 -6.41 -13.47 -16.85
CA ASN A 56 -7.55 -12.77 -16.24
C ASN A 56 -7.10 -11.61 -15.32
N LYS A 57 -6.18 -10.75 -15.80
CA LYS A 57 -5.69 -9.56 -15.08
C LYS A 57 -6.77 -8.53 -14.73
N ASP A 58 -7.95 -8.68 -15.29
CA ASP A 58 -9.14 -7.88 -14.98
C ASP A 58 -9.91 -8.44 -13.77
N LEU A 59 -9.54 -9.62 -13.27
CA LEU A 59 -10.07 -10.29 -12.07
C LEU A 59 -8.95 -10.50 -11.03
N LEU A 60 -8.29 -9.43 -10.61
CA LEU A 60 -7.27 -9.49 -9.55
C LEU A 60 -7.93 -9.42 -8.16
N ASP A 61 -7.18 -9.67 -7.10
CA ASP A 61 -7.70 -9.46 -5.74
C ASP A 61 -8.19 -8.02 -5.59
N GLY A 62 -9.38 -7.89 -5.00
CA GLY A 62 -10.03 -6.60 -4.79
C GLY A 62 -10.79 -6.05 -5.97
N THR A 63 -10.73 -6.68 -7.15
CA THR A 63 -11.64 -6.31 -8.24
C THR A 63 -13.08 -6.35 -7.73
N GLN A 64 -13.74 -5.21 -7.84
CA GLN A 64 -15.14 -5.03 -7.48
C GLN A 64 -16.01 -5.37 -8.67
N VAL A 65 -16.95 -6.28 -8.47
CA VAL A 65 -17.81 -6.82 -9.52
C VAL A 65 -19.27 -6.80 -9.08
N GLN A 66 -20.14 -6.60 -10.05
CA GLN A 66 -21.60 -6.65 -9.89
C GLN A 66 -22.17 -7.67 -10.88
N PHE A 67 -23.20 -8.41 -10.47
CA PHE A 67 -23.75 -9.51 -11.26
C PHE A 67 -25.23 -9.31 -11.51
N LEU A 68 -25.62 -9.12 -12.77
CA LEU A 68 -27.00 -9.01 -13.22
C LEU A 68 -27.49 -10.37 -13.70
N SER A 69 -28.51 -10.96 -13.06
CA SER A 69 -29.17 -12.16 -13.57
C SER A 69 -29.79 -11.89 -14.93
N THR A 70 -29.45 -12.68 -15.96
CA THR A 70 -30.04 -12.50 -17.29
C THR A 70 -31.52 -12.87 -17.32
N LYS A 71 -31.92 -13.85 -16.50
CA LYS A 71 -33.31 -14.33 -16.41
C LYS A 71 -34.21 -13.34 -15.69
N LEU A 72 -33.79 -12.90 -14.50
CA LEU A 72 -34.61 -12.03 -13.64
C LEU A 72 -34.47 -10.54 -13.99
N LYS A 73 -33.39 -10.16 -14.69
CA LYS A 73 -33.00 -8.75 -14.94
C LYS A 73 -32.85 -7.97 -13.61
N LYS A 74 -32.30 -8.64 -12.60
CA LYS A 74 -32.02 -8.11 -11.25
C LYS A 74 -30.59 -8.43 -10.82
N TYR A 75 -30.00 -7.55 -10.03
CA TYR A 75 -28.66 -7.72 -9.49
C TYR A 75 -28.65 -8.68 -8.30
N LEU A 76 -27.59 -9.48 -8.20
CA LEU A 76 -27.24 -10.18 -6.98
C LEU A 76 -26.94 -9.18 -5.87
N CYS A 77 -27.40 -9.48 -4.67
CA CYS A 77 -27.30 -8.62 -3.51
C CYS A 77 -27.04 -9.46 -2.26
N ALA A 78 -26.02 -9.10 -1.48
CA ALA A 78 -25.90 -9.60 -0.12
C ALA A 78 -26.87 -8.79 0.75
N GLU A 79 -27.96 -9.39 1.22
CA GLU A 79 -28.95 -8.66 2.02
C GLU A 79 -28.29 -8.05 3.26
N ASN A 80 -28.70 -6.84 3.63
CA ASN A 80 -28.06 -6.02 4.67
C ASN A 80 -26.54 -5.77 4.49
N GLY A 81 -25.98 -6.03 3.31
CA GLY A 81 -24.55 -5.95 3.02
C GLY A 81 -23.74 -7.18 3.47
N GLY A 82 -24.37 -8.18 4.09
CA GLY A 82 -23.72 -9.37 4.64
C GLY A 82 -24.37 -9.83 5.95
N GLY A 83 -24.09 -11.07 6.34
CA GLY A 83 -24.54 -11.70 7.58
C GLY A 83 -25.81 -12.52 7.39
N THR A 84 -26.24 -12.69 6.15
CA THR A 84 -27.48 -13.36 5.78
C THR A 84 -27.40 -13.87 4.33
N VAL A 85 -28.55 -14.17 3.74
CA VAL A 85 -28.73 -14.70 2.38
C VAL A 85 -28.22 -13.76 1.28
N VAL A 86 -27.83 -14.36 0.16
CA VAL A 86 -27.62 -13.68 -1.11
C VAL A 86 -28.87 -13.88 -1.98
N VAL A 87 -29.39 -12.79 -2.53
CA VAL A 87 -30.64 -12.75 -3.31
C VAL A 87 -30.43 -12.08 -4.67
N ALA A 88 -31.45 -12.07 -5.52
CA ALA A 88 -31.40 -11.53 -6.88
C ALA A 88 -32.60 -10.60 -7.16
N ASN A 89 -32.77 -9.53 -6.38
CA ASN A 89 -33.99 -8.70 -6.38
C ASN A 89 -33.74 -7.20 -6.67
N ARG A 90 -32.49 -6.77 -6.83
CA ARG A 90 -32.16 -5.34 -6.93
C ARG A 90 -32.26 -4.84 -8.37
N PRO A 91 -32.99 -3.74 -8.65
CA PRO A 91 -33.12 -3.20 -10.01
C PRO A 91 -31.88 -2.41 -10.45
N SER A 92 -31.07 -1.93 -9.50
CA SER A 92 -29.87 -1.14 -9.73
C SER A 92 -28.81 -1.53 -8.70
N PRO A 93 -27.52 -1.50 -9.05
CA PRO A 93 -26.47 -1.89 -8.13
C PRO A 93 -25.91 -0.69 -7.35
N SER A 94 -25.44 -0.97 -6.14
CA SER A 94 -24.74 -0.07 -5.23
C SER A 94 -23.78 -0.89 -4.34
N GLY A 95 -23.57 -0.50 -3.09
CA GLY A 95 -22.63 -1.15 -2.18
C GLY A 95 -22.95 -2.62 -1.87
N TRP A 96 -24.22 -2.98 -1.68
CA TRP A 96 -24.62 -4.34 -1.28
C TRP A 96 -24.66 -5.32 -2.46
N GLU A 97 -24.75 -4.81 -3.67
CA GLU A 97 -24.71 -5.56 -4.92
C GLU A 97 -23.28 -5.70 -5.48
N THR A 98 -22.30 -5.11 -4.78
CA THR A 98 -20.89 -5.12 -5.17
C THR A 98 -20.12 -6.15 -4.35
N PHE A 99 -19.52 -7.10 -5.05
CA PHE A 99 -18.69 -8.17 -4.49
C PHE A 99 -17.22 -7.89 -4.80
N ARG A 100 -16.33 -8.21 -3.86
CA ARG A 100 -14.88 -8.14 -4.05
C ARG A 100 -14.33 -9.53 -4.30
N LEU A 101 -13.50 -9.66 -5.31
CA LEU A 101 -12.84 -10.93 -5.62
C LEU A 101 -11.64 -11.15 -4.71
N TRP A 102 -11.57 -12.33 -4.08
CA TRP A 102 -10.35 -12.87 -3.48
C TRP A 102 -9.86 -13.98 -4.38
N ARG A 103 -8.74 -13.75 -5.06
CA ARG A 103 -8.24 -14.64 -6.10
C ARG A 103 -7.51 -15.81 -5.46
N VAL A 104 -7.98 -17.02 -5.76
CA VAL A 104 -7.38 -18.29 -5.34
C VAL A 104 -6.54 -18.89 -6.47
N SER A 105 -7.04 -18.81 -7.70
CA SER A 105 -6.33 -19.23 -8.92
C SER A 105 -6.71 -18.34 -10.11
N GLU A 106 -6.36 -18.74 -11.32
CA GLU A 106 -6.72 -18.01 -12.55
C GLU A 106 -8.23 -17.93 -12.81
N SER A 107 -9.01 -18.88 -12.31
CA SER A 107 -10.46 -18.96 -12.49
C SER A 107 -11.23 -19.09 -11.18
N CYS A 108 -10.58 -19.40 -10.06
CA CYS A 108 -11.23 -19.63 -8.78
C CYS A 108 -11.12 -18.42 -7.83
N PHE A 109 -12.23 -18.04 -7.22
CA PHE A 109 -12.36 -16.87 -6.38
C PHE A 109 -13.25 -17.13 -5.17
N ASN A 110 -12.95 -16.50 -4.04
CA ASN A 110 -13.94 -16.25 -3.00
C ASN A 110 -14.56 -14.86 -3.25
N LEU A 111 -15.83 -14.69 -2.89
CA LEU A 111 -16.55 -13.43 -3.05
C LEU A 111 -16.76 -12.79 -1.68
N ARG A 112 -16.17 -11.62 -1.43
CA ARG A 112 -16.31 -10.86 -0.18
C ARG A 112 -17.34 -9.74 -0.35
N VAL A 113 -18.28 -9.62 0.59
CA VAL A 113 -19.40 -8.67 0.53
C VAL A 113 -19.10 -7.38 1.32
N PHE A 114 -20.05 -6.44 1.31
CA PHE A 114 -19.92 -5.11 1.91
C PHE A 114 -19.53 -5.15 3.40
N ASN A 115 -20.17 -6.00 4.19
CA ASN A 115 -19.86 -6.24 5.61
C ASN A 115 -18.72 -7.25 5.81
N LYS A 116 -17.83 -7.39 4.82
CA LYS A 116 -16.56 -8.14 4.90
C LYS A 116 -16.68 -9.65 5.04
N GLN A 117 -17.88 -10.21 5.02
CA GLN A 117 -18.11 -11.65 5.04
C GLN A 117 -17.95 -12.25 3.64
N PHE A 118 -17.80 -13.57 3.60
CA PHE A 118 -17.62 -14.35 2.39
C PHE A 118 -18.90 -15.08 2.01
N VAL A 119 -19.18 -15.08 0.71
CA VAL A 119 -20.25 -15.87 0.11
C VAL A 119 -19.87 -17.36 0.19
N GLY A 120 -20.84 -18.18 0.61
CA GLY A 120 -20.72 -19.62 0.72
C GLY A 120 -22.07 -20.31 0.57
N LEU A 121 -22.05 -21.64 0.64
CA LEU A 121 -23.25 -22.46 0.54
C LEU A 121 -23.86 -22.68 1.93
N GLY A 122 -25.14 -22.31 2.09
CA GLY A 122 -25.93 -22.54 3.29
C GLY A 122 -27.01 -23.61 3.08
N SER A 123 -27.68 -24.03 4.16
CA SER A 123 -28.76 -25.02 4.10
C SER A 123 -30.01 -24.56 3.36
N GLN A 124 -30.19 -23.24 3.21
CA GLN A 124 -31.34 -22.62 2.56
C GLN A 124 -30.97 -21.87 1.27
N GLY A 125 -29.76 -22.10 0.74
CA GLY A 125 -29.25 -21.41 -0.45
C GLY A 125 -27.92 -20.71 -0.19
N VAL A 126 -27.55 -19.80 -1.08
CA VAL A 126 -26.30 -19.04 -0.99
C VAL A 126 -26.41 -17.95 0.07
N GLN A 127 -25.38 -17.81 0.90
CA GLN A 127 -25.36 -16.87 2.03
C GLN A 127 -23.97 -16.23 2.18
N ALA A 128 -23.89 -15.06 2.79
CA ALA A 128 -22.66 -14.31 3.02
C ALA A 128 -22.42 -14.11 4.53
N VAL A 129 -22.09 -15.19 5.24
CA VAL A 129 -22.03 -15.21 6.72
C VAL A 129 -20.65 -15.50 7.29
N LEU A 130 -19.70 -15.90 6.46
CA LEU A 130 -18.41 -16.41 6.91
C LEU A 130 -17.38 -15.28 7.03
N ASP A 131 -16.62 -15.24 8.12
CA ASP A 131 -15.56 -14.23 8.28
C ASP A 131 -14.25 -14.62 7.60
N THR A 132 -14.09 -15.90 7.24
CA THR A 132 -12.92 -16.44 6.54
C THR A 132 -13.38 -17.51 5.56
N PRO A 133 -12.95 -17.48 4.29
CA PRO A 133 -13.33 -18.51 3.33
C PRO A 133 -12.44 -19.75 3.47
N THR A 134 -12.97 -20.91 3.09
CA THR A 134 -12.20 -22.13 2.84
C THR A 134 -12.40 -22.58 1.39
N ASP A 135 -11.81 -23.71 1.02
CA ASP A 135 -11.97 -24.30 -0.32
C ASP A 135 -13.45 -24.58 -0.66
N THR A 136 -14.32 -24.78 0.33
CA THR A 136 -15.76 -25.01 0.09
C THR A 136 -16.51 -23.76 -0.35
N GLU A 137 -15.97 -22.58 -0.04
CA GLU A 137 -16.52 -21.25 -0.39
C GLU A 137 -15.90 -20.69 -1.68
N THR A 138 -15.13 -21.50 -2.40
CA THR A 138 -14.49 -21.09 -3.64
C THR A 138 -15.43 -21.34 -4.83
N PHE A 139 -15.57 -20.32 -5.67
CA PHE A 139 -16.33 -20.37 -6.91
C PHE A 139 -15.39 -20.25 -8.11
N GLU A 140 -15.53 -21.15 -9.08
CA GLU A 140 -14.94 -20.97 -10.39
C GLU A 140 -15.83 -20.02 -11.21
N ILE A 141 -15.27 -18.89 -11.64
CA ILE A 141 -15.93 -17.96 -12.57
C ILE A 141 -15.66 -18.45 -13.98
N VAL A 142 -16.69 -19.04 -14.60
CA VAL A 142 -16.67 -19.49 -15.99
C VAL A 142 -17.19 -18.37 -16.88
N ARG A 143 -16.37 -17.90 -17.82
CA ARG A 143 -16.73 -16.87 -18.81
C ARG A 143 -17.15 -17.53 -20.12
N LYS A 144 -18.11 -16.93 -20.84
CA LYS A 144 -18.45 -17.33 -22.21
C LYS A 144 -17.33 -16.91 -23.16
N ASP A 145 -16.94 -17.80 -24.08
CA ASP A 145 -15.74 -17.61 -24.92
C ASP A 145 -15.77 -16.35 -25.80
N ASP A 146 -16.93 -16.01 -26.35
CA ASP A 146 -17.18 -14.87 -27.23
C ASP A 146 -17.81 -13.66 -26.50
N ASP A 147 -18.12 -13.79 -25.20
CA ASP A 147 -18.63 -12.71 -24.34
C ASP A 147 -18.13 -12.89 -22.90
N ARG A 148 -16.96 -12.31 -22.61
CA ARG A 148 -16.29 -12.46 -21.30
C ARG A 148 -17.06 -11.87 -20.12
N ASN A 149 -18.02 -10.98 -20.37
CA ASN A 149 -18.85 -10.40 -19.32
C ASN A 149 -20.04 -11.32 -18.99
N ARG A 150 -20.39 -12.27 -19.86
CA ARG A 150 -21.37 -13.29 -19.55
C ARG A 150 -20.70 -14.43 -18.79
N VAL A 151 -21.11 -14.63 -17.54
CA VAL A 151 -20.46 -15.53 -16.59
C VAL A 151 -21.43 -16.49 -15.92
N ARG A 152 -20.87 -17.58 -15.41
CA ARG A 152 -21.51 -18.55 -14.51
C ARG A 152 -20.56 -18.84 -13.36
N PHE A 153 -21.10 -19.18 -12.18
CA PHE A 153 -20.31 -19.51 -11.00
C PHE A 153 -20.48 -20.98 -10.69
N LYS A 154 -19.41 -21.76 -10.80
CA LYS A 154 -19.43 -23.17 -10.39
C LYS A 154 -18.91 -23.26 -8.96
N ALA A 155 -19.73 -23.81 -8.07
CA ALA A 155 -19.36 -23.99 -6.67
C ALA A 155 -18.53 -25.26 -6.46
N SER A 156 -17.99 -25.42 -5.25
CA SER A 156 -17.19 -26.58 -4.82
C SER A 156 -17.90 -27.93 -4.96
N ASN A 157 -19.24 -27.94 -4.94
CA ASN A 157 -20.06 -29.15 -5.19
C ASN A 157 -20.16 -29.52 -6.69
N GLY A 158 -19.50 -28.77 -7.58
CA GLY A 158 -19.47 -29.01 -9.02
C GLY A 158 -20.68 -28.46 -9.79
N LEU A 159 -21.65 -27.86 -9.11
CA LEU A 159 -22.88 -27.33 -9.68
C LEU A 159 -22.82 -25.80 -9.80
N PHE A 160 -23.62 -25.25 -10.73
CA PHE A 160 -23.67 -23.81 -10.96
C PHE A 160 -24.64 -23.12 -10.01
N LEU A 161 -24.29 -21.88 -9.66
CA LEU A 161 -25.21 -20.97 -9.00
C LEU A 161 -26.37 -20.66 -9.92
N GLN A 162 -27.58 -20.60 -9.38
CA GLN A 162 -28.77 -20.18 -10.09
C GLN A 162 -29.64 -19.23 -9.26
N ALA A 163 -30.12 -18.17 -9.90
CA ALA A 163 -31.16 -17.29 -9.36
C ALA A 163 -32.54 -17.89 -9.70
N GLN A 164 -33.07 -18.73 -8.80
CA GLN A 164 -34.35 -19.42 -9.00
C GLN A 164 -35.52 -18.44 -8.97
N SER A 165 -35.47 -17.51 -8.02
CA SER A 165 -36.42 -16.41 -7.85
C SER A 165 -35.67 -15.17 -7.34
N GLU A 166 -36.37 -14.04 -7.21
CA GLU A 166 -35.78 -12.82 -6.66
C GLU A 166 -35.24 -13.01 -5.23
N THR A 167 -35.78 -13.96 -4.47
CA THR A 167 -35.44 -14.20 -3.05
C THR A 167 -34.63 -15.47 -2.81
N LEU A 168 -34.35 -16.28 -3.85
CA LEU A 168 -33.67 -17.56 -3.70
C LEU A 168 -32.58 -17.75 -4.74
N VAL A 169 -31.33 -17.73 -4.26
CA VAL A 169 -30.13 -18.12 -5.00
C VAL A 169 -29.59 -19.42 -4.41
N THR A 170 -29.28 -20.38 -5.26
CA THR A 170 -28.85 -21.75 -4.88
C THR A 170 -27.66 -22.15 -5.75
N ALA A 171 -26.99 -23.25 -5.42
CA ALA A 171 -25.86 -23.80 -6.17
C ALA A 171 -26.08 -25.28 -6.50
N ASP A 172 -27.17 -25.57 -7.21
CA ASP A 172 -27.65 -26.93 -7.51
C ASP A 172 -27.99 -27.12 -9.00
N TYR A 173 -27.58 -26.19 -9.87
CA TYR A 173 -27.91 -26.23 -11.30
C TYR A 173 -26.84 -26.99 -12.11
N ALA A 174 -27.27 -28.00 -12.86
CA ALA A 174 -26.36 -28.90 -13.61
C ALA A 174 -26.34 -28.65 -15.13
N GLU A 175 -27.30 -27.90 -15.68
CA GLU A 175 -27.40 -27.70 -17.13
C GLU A 175 -26.37 -26.70 -17.65
N SER A 176 -26.22 -26.58 -18.97
CA SER A 176 -25.16 -25.78 -19.60
C SER A 176 -25.65 -24.96 -20.78
N SER A 177 -26.71 -24.17 -20.59
CA SER A 177 -27.09 -23.13 -21.56
C SER A 177 -26.47 -21.77 -21.19
N TRP A 178 -26.33 -20.91 -22.20
CA TRP A 178 -25.94 -19.51 -22.07
C TRP A 178 -27.09 -18.55 -22.40
N ASP A 179 -28.29 -19.09 -22.62
CA ASP A 179 -29.49 -18.33 -22.97
C ASP A 179 -29.89 -17.36 -21.85
N ASP A 180 -30.50 -16.24 -22.22
CA ASP A 180 -30.95 -15.25 -21.26
C ASP A 180 -31.97 -15.81 -20.24
N SER A 181 -32.72 -16.85 -20.60
CA SER A 181 -33.68 -17.53 -19.73
C SER A 181 -33.05 -18.52 -18.74
N ASP A 182 -31.77 -18.87 -18.91
CA ASP A 182 -31.07 -19.78 -18.01
C ASP A 182 -30.82 -19.06 -16.66
N PRO A 183 -31.27 -19.64 -15.53
CA PRO A 183 -31.17 -18.97 -14.22
C PRO A 183 -29.74 -18.88 -13.68
N SER A 184 -28.78 -19.59 -14.29
CA SER A 184 -27.38 -19.62 -13.86
C SER A 184 -26.47 -18.64 -14.59
N VAL A 185 -27.01 -17.87 -15.55
CA VAL A 185 -26.25 -16.92 -16.35
C VAL A 185 -26.37 -15.51 -15.78
N PHE A 186 -25.22 -14.85 -15.64
CA PHE A 186 -25.10 -13.50 -15.13
C PHE A 186 -24.29 -12.62 -16.09
N ILE A 187 -24.64 -11.35 -16.19
CA ILE A 187 -23.77 -10.32 -16.77
C ILE A 187 -22.94 -9.72 -15.63
N MET A 188 -21.63 -9.85 -15.73
CA MET A 188 -20.66 -9.29 -14.81
C MET A 188 -20.21 -7.91 -15.29
N THR A 189 -20.31 -6.93 -14.41
CA THR A 189 -19.74 -5.60 -14.58
C THR A 189 -18.58 -5.43 -13.62
N ILE A 190 -17.40 -5.07 -14.13
CA ILE A 190 -16.26 -4.66 -13.31
C ILE A 190 -16.43 -3.19 -12.97
N VAL A 191 -16.48 -2.86 -11.68
CA VAL A 191 -16.69 -1.50 -11.16
C VAL A 191 -15.37 -0.81 -10.89
N ASN A 192 -14.43 -1.55 -10.28
CA ASN A 192 -13.11 -1.06 -9.92
C ASN A 192 -12.12 -2.23 -9.86
N THR A 193 -10.84 -1.95 -10.06
CA THR A 193 -9.75 -2.92 -9.94
C THR A 193 -8.60 -2.30 -9.17
N LEU A 194 -7.96 -3.10 -8.30
CA LEU A 194 -6.72 -2.71 -7.64
C LEU A 194 -5.53 -3.23 -8.43
N GLN A 195 -4.47 -2.41 -8.49
CA GLN A 195 -3.22 -2.80 -9.14
C GLN A 195 -2.04 -2.41 -8.24
N GLY A 196 -1.85 -3.13 -7.14
CA GLY A 196 -0.74 -2.93 -6.21
C GLY A 196 0.18 -4.15 -6.12
N GLU A 197 1.06 -4.12 -5.12
CA GLU A 197 2.02 -5.21 -4.90
C GLU A 197 1.34 -6.54 -4.51
N PHE A 198 0.21 -6.48 -3.79
CA PHE A 198 -0.57 -7.68 -3.49
C PHE A 198 -1.08 -8.34 -4.80
N GLN A 199 -1.69 -7.55 -5.69
CA GLN A 199 -2.31 -8.06 -6.90
C GLN A 199 -1.28 -8.59 -7.90
N ILE A 200 -0.12 -7.92 -8.06
CA ILE A 200 0.92 -8.40 -8.97
C ILE A 200 1.53 -9.71 -8.47
N THR A 201 1.83 -9.80 -7.17
CA THR A 201 2.48 -10.99 -6.61
C THR A 201 1.53 -12.19 -6.53
N ASN A 202 0.27 -11.99 -6.13
CA ASN A 202 -0.71 -13.07 -6.16
C ASN A 202 -1.11 -13.46 -7.59
N GLY A 203 -1.25 -12.47 -8.49
CA GLY A 203 -1.65 -12.68 -9.88
C GLY A 203 -0.65 -13.50 -10.69
N TYR A 204 0.66 -13.26 -10.52
CA TYR A 204 1.70 -14.09 -11.14
C TYR A 204 1.92 -15.42 -10.42
N GLY A 205 1.51 -15.53 -9.15
CA GLY A 205 1.69 -16.70 -8.33
C GLY A 205 3.13 -16.87 -7.81
N PRO A 206 3.35 -17.83 -6.90
CA PRO A 206 4.59 -17.97 -6.14
C PRO A 206 5.82 -18.29 -6.99
N ASP A 207 5.63 -18.87 -8.17
CA ASP A 207 6.73 -19.30 -9.05
C ASP A 207 7.27 -18.16 -9.93
N LYS A 208 6.39 -17.29 -10.44
CA LYS A 208 6.76 -16.20 -11.37
C LYS A 208 6.95 -14.86 -10.68
N ALA A 209 6.18 -14.58 -9.62
CA ALA A 209 6.22 -13.29 -8.93
C ALA A 209 7.63 -12.89 -8.44
N PRO A 210 8.46 -13.79 -7.86
CA PRO A 210 9.80 -13.40 -7.41
C PRO A 210 10.67 -12.84 -8.54
N GLN A 211 10.68 -13.49 -9.71
CA GLN A 211 11.47 -13.03 -10.86
C GLN A 211 10.94 -11.69 -11.39
N VAL A 212 9.61 -11.55 -11.53
CA VAL A 212 8.97 -10.30 -11.98
C VAL A 212 9.35 -9.12 -11.09
N MET A 213 9.31 -9.32 -9.77
CA MET A 213 9.65 -8.27 -8.81
C MET A 213 11.15 -7.98 -8.78
N GLN A 214 12.00 -9.00 -8.84
CA GLN A 214 13.46 -8.82 -8.88
C GLN A 214 13.91 -8.06 -10.13
N ASP A 215 13.36 -8.40 -11.31
CA ASP A 215 13.66 -7.69 -12.56
C ASP A 215 13.23 -6.24 -12.50
N HIS A 216 12.06 -5.98 -11.90
CA HIS A 216 11.58 -4.62 -11.67
C HIS A 216 12.49 -3.85 -10.71
N TRP A 217 12.85 -4.40 -9.55
CA TRP A 217 13.74 -3.71 -8.61
C TRP A 217 15.12 -3.42 -9.21
N ASN A 218 15.66 -4.31 -10.03
CA ASN A 218 16.97 -4.18 -10.66
C ASN A 218 17.02 -3.19 -11.84
N SER A 219 15.87 -2.91 -12.47
CA SER A 219 15.82 -2.09 -13.69
C SER A 219 15.05 -0.78 -13.53
N TYR A 220 14.22 -0.67 -12.50
CA TYR A 220 13.34 0.48 -12.36
C TYR A 220 14.07 1.70 -11.78
N ILE A 221 14.87 1.53 -10.73
CA ILE A 221 15.80 2.55 -10.24
C ILE A 221 17.18 1.93 -10.19
N THR A 222 18.17 2.61 -10.77
CA THR A 222 19.56 2.16 -10.82
C THR A 222 20.52 3.18 -10.22
N GLU A 223 21.80 2.86 -10.18
CA GLU A 223 22.83 3.79 -9.72
C GLU A 223 22.87 5.08 -10.57
N GLU A 224 22.67 4.96 -11.88
CA GLU A 224 22.65 6.10 -12.80
C GLU A 224 21.56 7.12 -12.46
N ASP A 225 20.45 6.65 -11.88
CA ASP A 225 19.37 7.52 -11.41
C ASP A 225 19.84 8.38 -10.24
N PHE A 226 20.58 7.82 -9.27
CA PHE A 226 21.17 8.57 -8.17
C PHE A 226 22.23 9.57 -8.65
N ASN A 227 23.08 9.16 -9.60
CA ASN A 227 24.03 10.07 -10.24
C ASN A 227 23.31 11.26 -10.89
N PHE A 228 22.27 10.99 -11.67
CA PHE A 228 21.50 12.03 -12.35
C PHE A 228 20.82 12.97 -11.36
N MET A 229 20.16 12.43 -10.32
CA MET A 229 19.50 13.24 -9.30
C MET A 229 20.47 14.18 -8.59
N SER A 230 21.63 13.66 -8.16
CA SER A 230 22.68 14.44 -7.51
C SER A 230 23.25 15.51 -8.45
N ALA A 231 23.57 15.16 -9.70
CA ALA A 231 24.07 16.09 -10.70
C ALA A 231 23.10 17.24 -11.03
N ASN A 232 21.79 17.03 -10.81
CA ASN A 232 20.74 18.03 -10.99
C ASN A 232 20.34 18.74 -9.67
N GLY A 233 21.13 18.61 -8.62
CA GLY A 233 20.98 19.38 -7.38
C GLY A 233 19.90 18.87 -6.42
N LEU A 234 19.41 17.64 -6.59
CA LEU A 234 18.64 16.95 -5.56
C LEU A 234 19.58 16.45 -4.47
N SER A 235 19.18 16.59 -3.21
CA SER A 235 19.98 16.24 -2.05
C SER A 235 19.46 15.04 -1.27
N ALA A 236 18.28 14.51 -1.62
CA ALA A 236 17.70 13.36 -0.97
C ALA A 236 16.76 12.54 -1.86
N VAL A 237 16.46 11.33 -1.43
CA VAL A 237 15.40 10.46 -1.97
C VAL A 237 14.47 10.01 -0.85
N ARG A 238 13.16 9.95 -1.11
CA ARG A 238 12.16 9.30 -0.26
C ARG A 238 11.82 7.95 -0.89
N ILE A 239 12.01 6.87 -0.14
CA ILE A 239 11.87 5.50 -0.65
C ILE A 239 10.72 4.81 0.10
N PRO A 240 9.55 4.65 -0.56
CA PRO A 240 8.46 3.81 -0.11
C PRO A 240 8.89 2.36 0.10
N VAL A 241 8.58 1.78 1.26
CA VAL A 241 8.77 0.35 1.57
C VAL A 241 7.50 -0.23 2.18
N GLY A 242 7.25 -1.52 1.92
CA GLY A 242 6.16 -2.24 2.57
C GLY A 242 6.62 -3.07 3.76
N TRP A 243 5.70 -3.33 4.69
CA TRP A 243 5.96 -4.08 5.93
C TRP A 243 6.68 -5.43 5.71
N TRP A 244 6.46 -6.06 4.55
CA TRP A 244 7.07 -7.35 4.20
C TRP A 244 8.60 -7.29 4.14
N ILE A 245 9.20 -6.11 3.96
CA ILE A 245 10.66 -5.92 3.97
C ILE A 245 11.31 -6.39 5.29
N ALA A 246 10.60 -6.31 6.42
CA ALA A 246 11.09 -6.74 7.72
C ALA A 246 11.14 -8.28 7.86
N GLN A 247 10.55 -9.01 6.91
CA GLN A 247 10.51 -10.48 6.89
C GLN A 247 11.31 -11.06 5.72
N ASP A 248 12.18 -10.25 5.11
CA ASP A 248 13.12 -10.73 4.10
C ASP A 248 14.09 -11.80 4.66
N PRO A 249 14.51 -12.78 3.84
CA PRO A 249 14.19 -12.94 2.41
C PRO A 249 12.90 -13.74 2.12
N THR A 250 12.14 -14.10 3.15
CA THR A 250 10.97 -15.00 3.03
C THR A 250 9.73 -14.37 3.67
N PRO A 251 9.21 -13.26 3.12
CA PRO A 251 7.99 -12.66 3.63
C PRO A 251 6.78 -13.60 3.43
N PRO A 252 5.69 -13.38 4.20
CA PRO A 252 4.46 -14.13 4.02
C PRO A 252 3.88 -13.93 2.63
N LYS A 253 3.39 -15.02 2.02
CA LYS A 253 2.75 -14.98 0.71
C LYS A 253 1.50 -14.06 0.74
N PRO A 254 1.18 -13.38 -0.37
CA PRO A 254 1.80 -13.50 -1.70
C PRO A 254 3.08 -12.66 -1.88
N PHE A 255 3.43 -11.81 -0.91
CA PHE A 255 4.62 -10.96 -1.00
C PHE A 255 5.90 -11.78 -1.24
N VAL A 256 6.86 -11.15 -1.90
CA VAL A 256 8.13 -11.77 -2.31
C VAL A 256 9.29 -11.02 -1.69
N GLY A 257 10.36 -11.74 -1.35
CA GLY A 257 11.51 -11.15 -0.69
C GLY A 257 12.55 -10.59 -1.65
N GLY A 258 13.40 -9.69 -1.14
CA GLY A 258 14.53 -9.09 -1.87
C GLY A 258 14.54 -7.57 -1.90
N SER A 259 13.47 -6.91 -1.42
CA SER A 259 13.39 -5.44 -1.37
C SER A 259 14.39 -4.83 -0.38
N SER A 260 14.82 -5.55 0.66
CA SER A 260 15.89 -5.09 1.57
C SER A 260 17.24 -4.94 0.87
N ILE A 261 17.58 -5.84 -0.06
CA ILE A 261 18.82 -5.75 -0.86
C ILE A 261 18.76 -4.52 -1.77
N ALA A 262 17.62 -4.26 -2.41
CA ALA A 262 17.44 -3.08 -3.24
C ALA A 262 17.54 -1.78 -2.41
N LEU A 263 17.01 -1.77 -1.18
CA LEU A 263 17.17 -0.63 -0.27
C LEU A 263 18.64 -0.45 0.17
N ASP A 264 19.38 -1.53 0.45
CA ASP A 264 20.82 -1.45 0.76
C ASP A 264 21.63 -0.85 -0.40
N ASN A 265 21.30 -1.21 -1.64
CA ASN A 265 21.88 -0.61 -2.83
C ASN A 265 21.57 0.89 -2.90
N ALA A 266 20.33 1.29 -2.60
CA ALA A 266 19.93 2.71 -2.55
C ALA A 266 20.79 3.50 -1.55
N PHE A 267 21.04 2.95 -0.35
CA PHE A 267 21.91 3.57 0.64
C PHE A 267 23.36 3.68 0.15
N THR A 268 23.85 2.69 -0.58
CA THR A 268 25.21 2.69 -1.15
C THR A 268 25.35 3.74 -2.25
N TRP A 269 24.38 3.84 -3.16
CA TRP A 269 24.37 4.86 -4.21
C TRP A 269 24.20 6.26 -3.63
N ALA A 270 23.28 6.43 -2.67
CA ALA A 270 23.08 7.71 -2.00
C ALA A 270 24.36 8.20 -1.31
N GLU A 271 25.09 7.31 -0.62
CA GLU A 271 26.37 7.64 0.00
C GLU A 271 27.40 8.09 -1.03
N LYS A 272 27.54 7.35 -2.14
CA LYS A 272 28.46 7.68 -3.23
C LYS A 272 28.20 9.06 -3.83
N TYR A 273 26.93 9.45 -3.98
CA TYR A 273 26.53 10.70 -4.61
C TYR A 273 26.18 11.82 -3.61
N GLY A 274 26.51 11.65 -2.33
CA GLY A 274 26.28 12.65 -1.28
C GLY A 274 24.80 12.93 -0.99
N MET A 275 23.89 12.03 -1.41
CA MET A 275 22.46 12.15 -1.19
C MET A 275 22.04 11.54 0.14
N LYS A 276 20.94 12.02 0.69
CA LYS A 276 20.29 11.46 1.88
C LYS A 276 19.12 10.54 1.52
N VAL A 277 18.81 9.61 2.42
CA VAL A 277 17.68 8.68 2.28
C VAL A 277 16.65 8.96 3.35
N ILE A 278 15.39 9.09 2.94
CA ILE A 278 14.21 9.08 3.77
C ILE A 278 13.52 7.73 3.52
N ILE A 279 13.49 6.86 4.53
CA ILE A 279 12.73 5.60 4.43
C ILE A 279 11.27 5.92 4.77
N ASP A 280 10.32 5.49 3.95
CA ASP A 280 8.89 5.68 4.20
C ASP A 280 8.16 4.36 4.30
N LEU A 281 7.60 4.05 5.48
CA LEU A 281 6.71 2.89 5.63
C LEU A 281 5.39 3.16 4.89
N HIS A 282 5.37 2.78 3.63
CA HIS A 282 4.32 3.12 2.67
C HIS A 282 3.13 2.18 2.76
N ALA A 283 3.38 0.92 3.13
CA ALA A 283 2.36 -0.10 3.27
C ALA A 283 2.48 -0.76 4.65
N ALA A 284 1.54 -0.46 5.53
CA ALA A 284 1.38 -1.17 6.79
C ALA A 284 0.56 -2.45 6.57
N LYS A 285 0.84 -3.50 7.35
CA LYS A 285 0.03 -4.72 7.29
C LYS A 285 -1.42 -4.39 7.65
N ALA A 286 -2.36 -5.07 7.01
CA ALA A 286 -3.80 -4.80 7.09
C ALA A 286 -4.26 -3.48 6.45
N SER A 287 -3.35 -2.73 5.79
CA SER A 287 -3.61 -1.47 5.09
C SER A 287 -4.19 -0.34 5.96
N GLN A 288 -3.51 0.80 5.92
CA GLN A 288 -3.89 2.01 6.62
C GLN A 288 -4.85 2.93 5.84
N ASN A 289 -5.15 2.62 4.57
CA ASN A 289 -6.00 3.48 3.74
C ASN A 289 -6.90 2.76 2.72
N GLY A 290 -6.71 1.46 2.50
CA GLY A 290 -7.45 0.65 1.53
C GLY A 290 -6.94 0.76 0.08
N ASP A 291 -5.98 1.62 -0.20
CA ASP A 291 -5.52 1.88 -1.58
C ASP A 291 -4.40 0.91 -1.98
N GLU A 292 -4.21 0.69 -3.28
CA GLU A 292 -3.27 -0.29 -3.80
C GLU A 292 -1.81 -0.05 -3.37
N HIS A 293 -1.42 1.23 -3.19
CA HIS A 293 -0.08 1.62 -2.73
C HIS A 293 0.19 1.26 -1.26
N SER A 294 -0.82 0.87 -0.49
CA SER A 294 -0.67 0.37 0.88
C SER A 294 -0.58 -1.16 0.93
N GLY A 295 -0.53 -1.82 -0.23
CA GLY A 295 -0.56 -3.28 -0.33
C GLY A 295 -1.91 -3.88 0.06
N ALA A 296 -3.01 -3.11 -0.02
CA ALA A 296 -4.35 -3.58 0.27
C ALA A 296 -4.74 -4.75 -0.63
N ARG A 297 -5.29 -5.81 -0.03
CA ARG A 297 -5.77 -6.98 -0.79
C ARG A 297 -7.03 -6.66 -1.58
N ASP A 298 -8.01 -6.05 -0.94
CA ASP A 298 -9.36 -5.92 -1.50
C ASP A 298 -10.03 -4.55 -1.33
N GLY A 299 -9.24 -3.53 -1.01
CA GLY A 299 -9.75 -2.16 -0.89
C GLY A 299 -10.24 -1.80 0.50
N PHE A 300 -10.22 -2.75 1.45
CA PHE A 300 -10.54 -2.46 2.83
C PHE A 300 -9.32 -2.01 3.63
N LEU A 301 -9.54 -0.95 4.39
CA LEU A 301 -8.68 -0.52 5.49
C LEU A 301 -9.02 -1.39 6.71
N GLU A 302 -8.01 -2.09 7.22
CA GLU A 302 -8.15 -2.98 8.38
C GLU A 302 -7.09 -2.73 9.46
N TRP A 303 -6.15 -1.82 9.25
CA TRP A 303 -5.18 -1.41 10.28
C TRP A 303 -5.87 -0.75 11.48
N ALA A 304 -5.59 -1.24 12.69
CA ALA A 304 -6.14 -0.76 13.95
C ALA A 304 -5.16 -0.98 15.14
N ASP A 305 -5.63 -0.75 16.38
CA ASP A 305 -4.84 -0.91 17.62
C ASP A 305 -4.12 -2.27 17.70
N SER A 306 -4.75 -3.36 17.23
CA SER A 306 -4.17 -4.71 17.23
C SER A 306 -2.96 -4.87 16.30
N ASN A 307 -2.74 -3.93 15.38
CA ASN A 307 -1.61 -3.95 14.44
C ASN A 307 -0.43 -3.09 14.89
N ILE A 308 -0.56 -2.35 15.99
CA ILE A 308 0.46 -1.37 16.43
C ILE A 308 1.80 -2.06 16.68
N ASP A 309 1.84 -3.12 17.49
CA ASP A 309 3.10 -3.78 17.87
C ASP A 309 3.85 -4.33 16.65
N GLU A 310 3.12 -4.95 15.71
CA GLU A 310 3.70 -5.46 14.47
C GLU A 310 4.23 -4.31 13.59
N THR A 311 3.51 -3.19 13.50
CA THR A 311 3.95 -2.03 12.72
C THR A 311 5.17 -1.37 13.37
N VAL A 312 5.23 -1.29 14.70
CA VAL A 312 6.41 -0.80 15.44
C VAL A 312 7.61 -1.71 15.21
N ALA A 313 7.42 -3.03 15.17
CA ALA A 313 8.51 -3.96 14.89
C ALA A 313 9.14 -3.75 13.50
N VAL A 314 8.35 -3.39 12.49
CA VAL A 314 8.86 -3.00 11.16
C VAL A 314 9.71 -1.74 11.24
N ILE A 315 9.24 -0.71 11.96
CA ILE A 315 10.01 0.53 12.15
C ILE A 315 11.31 0.27 12.93
N GLU A 316 11.26 -0.54 13.98
CA GLU A 316 12.43 -0.93 14.77
C GLU A 316 13.45 -1.68 13.89
N PHE A 317 12.99 -2.59 13.02
CA PHE A 317 13.87 -3.26 12.05
C PHE A 317 14.58 -2.27 11.13
N LEU A 318 13.84 -1.32 10.54
CA LEU A 318 14.41 -0.31 9.63
C LEU A 318 15.41 0.60 10.37
N ALA A 319 15.07 1.02 11.59
CA ALA A 319 15.94 1.85 12.42
C ALA A 319 17.21 1.11 12.86
N ALA A 320 17.10 -0.16 13.26
CA ALA A 320 18.24 -0.98 13.66
C ALA A 320 19.19 -1.23 12.47
N ARG A 321 18.64 -1.50 11.28
CA ARG A 321 19.44 -1.79 10.08
C ARG A 321 20.15 -0.55 9.54
N TYR A 322 19.44 0.57 9.42
CA TYR A 322 19.94 1.76 8.72
C TYR A 322 20.36 2.91 9.65
N GLY A 323 20.09 2.82 10.95
CA GLY A 323 20.35 3.89 11.92
C GLY A 323 21.81 4.31 12.03
N VAL A 324 22.73 3.39 11.73
CA VAL A 324 24.19 3.62 11.70
C VAL A 324 24.67 4.26 10.38
N ARG A 325 23.82 4.31 9.34
CA ARG A 325 24.19 4.88 8.04
C ARG A 325 24.13 6.42 8.12
N PRO A 326 25.24 7.14 7.86
CA PRO A 326 25.30 8.61 8.01
C PRO A 326 24.43 9.37 6.99
N ASN A 327 23.98 8.69 5.93
CA ASN A 327 23.06 9.21 4.93
C ASN A 327 21.58 8.93 5.23
N LEU A 328 21.22 8.27 6.34
CA LEU A 328 19.83 8.23 6.81
C LEU A 328 19.41 9.62 7.32
N ALA A 329 18.51 10.29 6.59
CA ALA A 329 17.96 11.58 7.01
C ALA A 329 16.74 11.42 7.91
N ALA A 330 15.82 10.54 7.53
CA ALA A 330 14.55 10.38 8.23
C ALA A 330 13.92 9.00 8.03
N ILE A 331 13.01 8.65 8.94
CA ILE A 331 12.08 7.53 8.79
C ILE A 331 10.66 8.09 8.93
N ALA A 332 9.84 7.91 7.90
CA ALA A 332 8.40 8.18 7.94
C ALA A 332 7.65 6.96 8.45
N LEU A 333 6.86 7.18 9.51
CA LEU A 333 6.30 6.10 10.29
C LEU A 333 5.15 5.38 9.58
N MET A 334 4.38 6.09 8.76
CA MET A 334 3.26 5.55 8.02
C MET A 334 2.87 6.55 6.95
N ASN A 335 2.70 6.07 5.71
CA ASN A 335 2.20 6.89 4.63
C ASN A 335 0.67 6.96 4.64
N GLU A 336 0.10 8.17 4.63
CA GLU A 336 -1.30 8.42 4.29
C GLU A 336 -2.35 7.57 5.03
N PRO A 337 -2.33 7.47 6.37
CA PRO A 337 -3.41 6.83 7.11
C PRO A 337 -4.75 7.52 6.83
N ARG A 338 -5.85 6.79 6.59
CA ARG A 338 -7.12 7.40 6.19
C ARG A 338 -8.10 7.56 7.36
N ALA A 339 -8.59 8.78 7.58
CA ALA A 339 -9.68 9.05 8.51
C ALA A 339 -11.06 8.78 7.88
N PRO A 340 -12.09 8.40 8.67
CA PRO A 340 -12.03 8.10 10.10
C PRO A 340 -11.59 6.65 10.42
N GLY A 341 -11.27 5.84 9.40
CA GLY A 341 -10.98 4.41 9.57
C GLY A 341 -9.79 4.15 10.51
N VAL A 342 -8.64 4.77 10.23
CA VAL A 342 -7.56 4.88 11.23
C VAL A 342 -7.95 5.94 12.24
N THR A 343 -8.14 5.56 13.51
CA THR A 343 -8.48 6.52 14.57
C THR A 343 -7.26 7.34 15.00
N LEU A 344 -7.48 8.58 15.46
CA LEU A 344 -6.40 9.45 15.93
C LEU A 344 -5.72 8.87 17.19
N ASP A 345 -6.48 8.20 18.06
CA ASP A 345 -5.97 7.55 19.26
C ASP A 345 -5.01 6.40 18.91
N ALA A 346 -5.44 5.49 18.01
CA ALA A 346 -4.60 4.41 17.49
C ALA A 346 -3.30 4.94 16.88
N LEU A 347 -3.43 5.94 16.01
CA LEU A 347 -2.31 6.56 15.31
C LEU A 347 -1.33 7.24 16.27
N THR A 348 -1.84 7.93 17.29
CA THR A 348 -1.01 8.59 18.31
C THR A 348 -0.26 7.59 19.18
N LYS A 349 -0.92 6.48 19.59
CA LYS A 349 -0.26 5.38 20.32
C LYS A 349 0.88 4.80 19.48
N TYR A 350 0.59 4.49 18.21
CA TYR A 350 1.58 3.98 17.27
C TYR A 350 2.76 4.93 17.08
N TYR A 351 2.51 6.20 16.77
CA TYR A 351 3.56 7.20 16.52
C TYR A 351 4.48 7.40 17.73
N LYS A 352 3.96 7.35 18.96
CA LYS A 352 4.79 7.39 20.16
C LYS A 352 5.70 6.17 20.27
N ALA A 353 5.12 4.97 20.18
CA ALA A 353 5.88 3.73 20.31
C ALA A 353 6.95 3.58 19.22
N ALA A 354 6.63 3.94 17.98
CA ALA A 354 7.56 3.89 16.86
C ALA A 354 8.63 4.99 16.95
N TYR A 355 8.30 6.19 17.45
CA TYR A 355 9.30 7.21 17.77
C TYR A 355 10.34 6.70 18.78
N ASP A 356 9.88 6.12 19.89
CA ASP A 356 10.75 5.56 20.93
C ASP A 356 11.62 4.43 20.37
N ALA A 357 11.06 3.58 19.49
CA ALA A 357 11.80 2.52 18.82
C ALA A 357 12.95 3.07 17.93
N ILE A 358 12.71 4.13 17.14
CA ILE A 358 13.75 4.76 16.31
C ILE A 358 14.87 5.33 17.19
N ARG A 359 14.51 5.99 18.30
CA ARG A 359 15.47 6.67 19.18
C ARG A 359 16.44 5.73 19.89
N LYS A 360 16.16 4.43 19.95
CA LYS A 360 17.13 3.42 20.41
C LYS A 360 18.36 3.30 19.49
N TYR A 361 18.22 3.63 18.20
CA TYR A 361 19.26 3.36 17.18
C TYR A 361 19.80 4.60 16.49
N THR A 362 19.01 5.68 16.38
CA THR A 362 19.41 6.87 15.61
C THR A 362 18.70 8.16 16.01
N ASN A 363 19.38 9.28 15.74
CA ASN A 363 18.84 10.64 15.85
C ASN A 363 18.28 11.16 14.50
N ALA A 364 18.02 10.30 13.52
CA ALA A 364 17.33 10.69 12.27
C ALA A 364 15.99 11.39 12.55
N TYR A 365 15.52 12.22 11.62
CA TYR A 365 14.19 12.82 11.73
C TYR A 365 13.11 11.72 11.72
N VAL A 366 12.05 11.92 12.50
CA VAL A 366 10.86 11.04 12.47
C VAL A 366 9.74 11.81 11.79
N ILE A 367 9.12 11.22 10.77
CA ILE A 367 8.07 11.88 9.99
C ILE A 367 6.72 11.26 10.34
N LEU A 368 5.77 12.11 10.72
CA LEU A 368 4.40 11.75 11.07
C LEU A 368 3.47 12.19 9.94
N SER A 369 2.89 11.25 9.19
CA SER A 369 1.91 11.61 8.15
C SER A 369 0.58 12.00 8.77
N ALA A 370 0.03 13.13 8.34
CA ALA A 370 -1.33 13.54 8.66
C ALA A 370 -2.34 12.58 8.01
N ARG A 371 -3.50 12.39 8.64
CA ARG A 371 -4.52 11.51 8.07
C ARG A 371 -5.14 12.12 6.82
N LEU A 372 -5.37 11.28 5.80
CA LEU A 372 -6.19 11.63 4.65
C LEU A 372 -7.67 11.77 5.03
N GLY A 373 -8.43 12.46 4.18
CA GLY A 373 -9.88 12.59 4.33
C GLY A 373 -10.28 13.80 5.19
N PRO A 374 -11.34 13.69 6.02
CA PRO A 374 -11.91 14.83 6.74
C PRO A 374 -11.14 15.23 8.02
N ALA A 375 -9.93 14.69 8.22
CA ALA A 375 -9.13 14.97 9.42
C ALA A 375 -8.64 16.43 9.43
N ASP A 376 -8.46 16.98 10.63
CA ASP A 376 -7.82 18.28 10.79
C ASP A 376 -6.32 18.13 10.48
N PRO A 377 -5.76 18.86 9.50
CA PRO A 377 -4.33 18.78 9.17
C PRO A 377 -3.40 19.17 10.32
N LYS A 378 -3.92 19.77 11.41
CA LYS A 378 -3.17 20.15 12.62
C LYS A 378 -3.32 19.17 13.78
N GLU A 379 -4.08 18.09 13.65
CA GLU A 379 -4.41 17.18 14.76
C GLU A 379 -3.18 16.52 15.42
N LEU A 380 -2.04 16.48 14.71
CA LEU A 380 -0.77 15.92 15.19
C LEU A 380 0.18 16.95 15.82
N PHE A 381 -0.16 18.25 15.83
CA PHE A 381 0.76 19.31 16.29
C PHE A 381 1.10 19.16 17.77
N SER A 382 0.10 18.87 18.60
CA SER A 382 0.27 18.62 20.03
C SER A 382 1.10 17.36 20.31
N LEU A 383 1.07 16.37 19.42
CA LEU A 383 1.92 15.19 19.54
C LEU A 383 3.36 15.54 19.17
N ALA A 384 3.55 16.14 18.00
CA ALA A 384 4.87 16.48 17.47
C ALA A 384 5.66 17.42 18.41
N SER A 385 4.99 18.34 19.11
CA SER A 385 5.64 19.25 20.07
C SER A 385 6.22 18.54 21.31
N THR A 386 5.83 17.30 21.58
CA THR A 386 6.39 16.48 22.68
C THR A 386 7.64 15.71 22.28
N MET A 387 8.06 15.79 21.01
CA MET A 387 9.13 14.98 20.44
C MET A 387 10.22 15.85 19.81
N ASN A 388 11.48 15.42 19.92
CA ASN A 388 12.60 16.08 19.25
C ASN A 388 12.84 15.49 17.85
N ARG A 389 13.24 16.35 16.90
CA ARG A 389 13.55 16.02 15.50
C ARG A 389 12.40 15.28 14.81
N VAL A 390 11.23 15.91 14.85
CA VAL A 390 10.01 15.41 14.22
C VAL A 390 9.56 16.37 13.13
N ALA A 391 9.00 15.80 12.07
CA ALA A 391 8.29 16.54 11.04
C ALA A 391 6.88 15.97 10.82
N ILE A 392 5.95 16.82 10.42
CA ILE A 392 4.61 16.42 9.99
C ILE A 392 4.58 16.42 8.46
N ASP A 393 4.12 15.32 7.86
CA ASP A 393 3.96 15.16 6.42
C ASP A 393 2.50 15.38 6.02
N VAL A 394 2.27 16.26 5.04
CA VAL A 394 0.93 16.56 4.50
C VAL A 394 0.93 16.41 2.98
N HIS A 395 -0.10 15.72 2.47
CA HIS A 395 -0.23 15.37 1.06
C HIS A 395 -1.35 16.19 0.42
N TYR A 396 -1.00 16.97 -0.62
CA TYR A 396 -1.95 17.77 -1.37
C TYR A 396 -1.87 17.45 -2.86
N TYR A 397 -3.01 17.03 -3.41
CA TYR A 397 -3.16 16.73 -4.83
C TYR A 397 -4.24 17.58 -5.47
N ASN A 398 -4.04 17.91 -6.74
CA ASN A 398 -5.05 18.54 -7.60
C ASN A 398 -5.58 17.59 -8.68
N LEU A 399 -5.22 16.30 -8.62
CA LEU A 399 -5.58 15.31 -9.65
C LEU A 399 -6.75 14.41 -9.24
N PHE A 400 -6.91 14.13 -7.94
CA PHE A 400 -7.82 13.09 -7.43
C PHE A 400 -9.15 13.63 -6.90
N SER A 401 -9.55 14.81 -7.36
CA SER A 401 -10.83 15.42 -6.99
C SER A 401 -11.50 16.04 -8.20
N ASP A 402 -12.79 15.74 -8.36
CA ASP A 402 -13.63 16.30 -9.42
C ASP A 402 -13.71 17.83 -9.39
N SER A 403 -13.37 18.46 -8.25
CA SER A 403 -13.25 19.91 -8.15
C SER A 403 -12.22 20.51 -9.12
N PHE A 404 -11.22 19.73 -9.51
CA PHE A 404 -10.18 20.16 -10.47
C PHE A 404 -10.51 19.73 -11.92
N SER A 405 -11.53 18.88 -12.11
CA SER A 405 -11.99 18.46 -13.44
C SER A 405 -12.50 19.67 -14.22
N GLY A 406 -11.87 19.94 -15.36
CA GLY A 406 -12.21 21.07 -16.22
C GLY A 406 -11.52 22.39 -15.87
N MET A 407 -10.64 22.43 -14.85
CA MET A 407 -9.75 23.57 -14.66
C MET A 407 -8.73 23.68 -15.80
N THR A 408 -8.54 24.90 -16.29
CA THR A 408 -7.41 25.23 -17.18
C THR A 408 -6.08 25.10 -16.46
N VAL A 409 -4.98 25.02 -17.23
CA VAL A 409 -3.61 25.03 -16.68
C VAL A 409 -3.38 26.26 -15.79
N GLN A 410 -3.81 27.45 -16.23
CA GLN A 410 -3.62 28.67 -15.46
C GLN A 410 -4.41 28.65 -14.13
N GLN A 411 -5.67 28.18 -14.14
CA GLN A 411 -6.46 28.05 -12.91
C GLN A 411 -5.82 27.07 -11.91
N ASN A 412 -5.22 25.98 -12.39
CA ASN A 412 -4.47 25.07 -11.53
C ASN A 412 -3.23 25.74 -10.93
N ILE A 413 -2.45 26.48 -11.74
CA ILE A 413 -1.30 27.26 -11.26
C ILE A 413 -1.72 28.28 -10.21
N ASP A 414 -2.81 29.02 -10.47
CA ASP A 414 -3.33 30.02 -9.55
C ASP A 414 -3.82 29.39 -8.24
N PHE A 415 -4.47 28.22 -8.31
CA PHE A 415 -4.89 27.48 -7.12
C PHE A 415 -3.69 27.06 -6.25
N VAL A 416 -2.61 26.60 -6.87
CA VAL A 416 -1.37 26.23 -6.16
C VAL A 416 -0.74 27.46 -5.52
N ASN A 417 -0.56 28.54 -6.28
CA ASN A 417 0.11 29.75 -5.81
C ASN A 417 -0.67 30.50 -4.73
N ASN A 418 -2.01 30.37 -4.72
CA ASN A 418 -2.86 31.07 -3.77
C ASN A 418 -3.33 30.15 -2.66
N GLN A 419 -4.19 29.18 -2.99
CA GLN A 419 -4.87 28.35 -1.99
C GLN A 419 -3.90 27.38 -1.32
N ARG A 420 -3.12 26.60 -2.08
CA ARG A 420 -2.17 25.63 -1.48
C ARG A 420 -1.05 26.32 -0.71
N ALA A 421 -0.54 27.44 -1.21
CA ALA A 421 0.44 28.24 -0.50
C ALA A 421 -0.12 28.75 0.85
N SER A 422 -1.37 29.20 0.88
CA SER A 422 -2.06 29.61 2.12
C SER A 422 -2.29 28.44 3.07
N ASP A 423 -2.78 27.30 2.57
CA ASP A 423 -3.00 26.07 3.35
C ASP A 423 -1.70 25.64 4.05
N LEU A 424 -0.59 25.56 3.31
CA LEU A 424 0.74 25.24 3.83
C LEU A 424 1.26 26.30 4.80
N GLY A 425 1.09 27.58 4.45
CA GLY A 425 1.47 28.70 5.31
C GLY A 425 0.78 28.64 6.68
N SER A 426 -0.45 28.14 6.74
CA SER A 426 -1.21 27.95 7.98
C SER A 426 -0.67 26.84 8.88
N LEU A 427 0.08 25.89 8.32
CA LEU A 427 0.70 24.76 9.02
C LEU A 427 2.10 25.10 9.51
N THR A 428 2.81 25.97 8.80
CA THR A 428 4.12 26.46 9.22
C THR A 428 3.99 27.59 10.25
N SER A 429 4.57 27.43 11.44
CA SER A 429 4.68 28.51 12.42
C SER A 429 6.09 28.54 13.03
N ALA A 430 6.55 29.71 13.47
CA ALA A 430 7.92 29.91 13.95
C ALA A 430 8.33 28.97 15.10
N ASN A 431 7.34 28.51 15.89
CA ASN A 431 7.53 27.56 17.00
C ASN A 431 6.77 26.24 16.79
N GLY A 432 6.26 26.01 15.58
CA GLY A 432 5.55 24.78 15.23
C GLY A 432 6.50 23.66 14.82
N PRO A 433 5.99 22.41 14.72
CA PRO A 433 6.77 21.32 14.16
C PRO A 433 7.19 21.64 12.72
N LEU A 434 8.30 21.04 12.27
CA LEU A 434 8.68 21.11 10.87
C LEU A 434 7.57 20.47 10.04
N VAL A 435 7.08 21.16 9.01
CA VAL A 435 6.08 20.61 8.09
C VAL A 435 6.79 20.24 6.79
N LEU A 436 6.82 18.95 6.51
CA LEU A 436 7.10 18.43 5.19
C LEU A 436 5.80 18.54 4.38
N GLY A 437 5.63 19.69 3.74
CA GLY A 437 4.58 19.82 2.75
C GLY A 437 4.98 19.05 1.51
N ASN A 438 4.26 18.00 1.15
CA ASN A 438 4.28 17.46 -0.22
C ASN A 438 3.50 18.40 -1.17
N GLY A 439 3.55 19.71 -0.93
CA GLY A 439 2.92 20.79 -1.73
C GLY A 439 3.47 20.95 -3.14
N LEU A 440 4.47 20.14 -3.49
CA LEU A 440 4.98 19.95 -4.84
C LEU A 440 4.88 18.49 -5.26
N GLN A 441 3.88 17.77 -4.79
CA GLN A 441 3.33 16.62 -5.51
C GLN A 441 2.31 17.02 -6.60
N ASN A 442 2.45 18.23 -7.14
CA ASN A 442 2.39 18.41 -8.61
C ASN A 442 3.46 17.55 -9.33
N LEU A 443 4.27 16.83 -8.56
CA LEU A 443 5.20 15.82 -8.96
C LEU A 443 4.87 14.43 -8.37
N LEU A 444 3.60 14.02 -8.19
CA LEU A 444 3.30 12.58 -8.42
C LEU A 444 3.55 12.23 -9.90
N GLU A 445 3.49 13.27 -10.71
CA GLU A 445 4.09 13.34 -12.02
C GLU A 445 5.63 13.22 -12.02
N THR A 446 6.39 13.42 -10.91
CA THR A 446 7.86 13.39 -10.98
C THR A 446 8.30 12.06 -11.54
N MET A 447 8.17 10.89 -10.94
CA MET A 447 8.88 9.76 -11.55
C MET A 447 8.42 9.37 -12.97
N HIS A 448 7.13 9.44 -13.30
CA HIS A 448 6.69 9.09 -14.66
C HIS A 448 7.15 10.16 -15.67
N GLN A 449 6.94 11.45 -15.39
CA GLN A 449 7.47 12.54 -16.22
C GLN A 449 8.99 12.69 -16.13
N TRP A 450 9.64 12.26 -15.05
CA TRP A 450 11.08 12.31 -14.78
C TRP A 450 11.77 11.16 -15.49
N LYS A 451 11.16 9.97 -15.59
CA LYS A 451 11.62 8.94 -16.52
C LYS A 451 11.43 9.38 -17.96
N ILE A 452 10.27 9.94 -18.31
CA ILE A 452 10.05 10.51 -19.64
C ILE A 452 11.11 11.61 -19.93
N THR A 453 11.36 12.52 -18.99
CA THR A 453 12.33 13.62 -19.13
C THR A 453 13.77 13.10 -19.20
N ARG A 454 14.14 12.13 -18.35
CA ARG A 454 15.45 11.47 -18.36
C ARG A 454 15.67 10.73 -19.68
N ASP A 455 14.68 9.98 -20.15
CA ASP A 455 14.78 9.21 -21.39
C ASP A 455 14.83 10.14 -22.61
N LEU A 456 14.12 11.28 -22.58
CA LEU A 456 14.25 12.34 -23.58
C LEU A 456 15.64 13.01 -23.55
N LEU A 457 16.20 13.28 -22.37
CA LEU A 457 17.51 13.92 -22.19
C LEU A 457 18.69 12.97 -22.45
N LYS A 458 18.52 11.65 -22.34
CA LYS A 458 19.51 10.65 -22.76
C LYS A 458 19.64 10.55 -24.28
N HIS A 459 18.65 11.04 -25.03
CA HIS A 459 18.60 11.03 -26.48
C HIS A 459 18.85 12.41 -27.13
N SER A 460 19.14 13.43 -26.33
CA SER A 460 19.62 14.76 -26.75
C SER A 460 21.09 14.92 -26.46
#